data_AF-A0A7S2ZB43-F1
#
_entry.id   AF-A0A7S2ZB43-F1
#
_cell.length_a   1.000
_cell.length_b   1.000
_cell.length_c   1.000
_cell.angle_alpha   90.00
_cell.angle_beta   90.00
_cell.angle_gamma   90.00
#
_symmetry.space_group_name_H-M   'P 1'
#
loop_
_entity.id
_entity.type
_entity.pdbx_description
1 polymer ?
#
loop_
_entity_poly.entity_id
_entity_poly.type
_entity_poly.pdbx_seq_one_letter_code
_entity_poly.pdbx_strand_id
1 'polypeptide(L)'
;MDHFQGRNGISNTAVPARSSPTKLTIPRIQGREAIISSNCTRSFANAHTYHINSVSVSSDEETFLSADDLRVNLWHLEKGESGFNVLDLKPENMEDLSEVITCAQFHPEHCNLFAISTSRAVVKLNDLRASALCDGSAKEFTVPDDVSRNQSFFSEIVASISDLKFSRDGKYFCTRDYETLRVWDMRKETEPLKIIPVFEQIK
;
A
#
# COMPACT_ATOMS: atom_id res chain seq x y z
N MET A 1 64.73 46.10 24.30
CA MET A 1 65.44 45.79 23.04
C MET A 1 64.73 44.56 22.51
N ASP A 2 63.80 44.64 21.55
CA ASP A 2 63.64 45.57 20.42
C ASP A 2 62.18 46.07 20.35
N HIS A 3 61.92 47.40 20.37
CA HIS A 3 61.70 48.26 19.19
C HIS A 3 60.64 47.68 18.22
N PHE A 4 59.44 48.26 18.05
CA PHE A 4 59.24 49.55 17.38
C PHE A 4 57.85 50.19 17.64
N GLN A 5 57.83 51.51 17.57
CA GLN A 5 56.74 52.46 17.81
C GLN A 5 55.64 52.45 16.75
N GLY A 6 54.44 52.99 17.09
CA GLY A 6 53.49 53.41 16.05
C GLY A 6 52.10 53.90 16.50
N ARG A 7 52.04 55.02 17.23
CA ARG A 7 50.92 56.00 17.31
C ARG A 7 49.47 55.49 17.07
N ASN A 8 48.71 55.31 18.16
CA ASN A 8 47.25 55.25 18.13
C ASN A 8 46.67 56.64 17.82
N GLY A 9 46.40 56.91 16.55
CA GLY A 9 45.52 57.98 16.11
C GLY A 9 44.08 57.65 16.49
N ILE A 10 43.41 58.61 17.12
CA ILE A 10 42.00 58.54 17.50
C ILE A 10 41.17 58.61 16.20
N SER A 11 40.37 57.59 15.91
CA SER A 11 39.22 57.75 15.02
C SER A 11 38.03 57.03 15.63
N ASN A 12 37.07 57.83 16.10
CA ASN A 12 35.69 57.45 16.42
C ASN A 12 35.19 56.39 15.43
N THR A 13 35.09 55.14 15.87
CA THR A 13 34.29 54.13 15.16
C THR A 13 32.83 54.43 15.48
N ALA A 14 32.22 55.27 14.63
CA ALA A 14 30.80 55.54 14.67
C ALA A 14 30.03 54.21 14.59
N VAL A 15 29.22 53.91 15.60
CA VAL A 15 28.17 52.90 15.52
C VAL A 15 27.28 53.31 14.35
N PRO A 16 27.05 52.48 13.32
CA PRO A 16 26.17 52.85 12.22
C PRO A 16 24.79 53.13 12.82
N ALA A 17 24.33 54.38 12.69
CA ALA A 17 23.01 54.78 13.11
C ALA A 17 21.99 53.81 12.53
N ARG A 18 21.13 53.24 13.38
CA ARG A 18 19.97 52.47 12.92
C ARG A 18 19.13 53.39 12.04
N SER A 19 19.27 53.29 10.73
CA SER A 19 18.38 53.96 9.79
C SER A 19 16.98 53.38 10.03
N SER A 20 16.05 54.22 10.46
CA SER A 20 14.64 53.86 10.42
C SER A 20 14.30 53.41 8.99
N PRO A 21 13.62 52.27 8.79
CA PRO A 21 13.30 51.82 7.45
C PRO A 21 12.34 52.83 6.81
N THR A 22 12.86 53.66 5.89
CA THR A 22 12.11 54.74 5.25
C THR A 22 11.15 54.23 4.16
N LYS A 23 11.16 52.93 3.87
CA LYS A 23 10.28 52.30 2.89
C LYS A 23 10.07 50.82 3.18
N LEU A 24 8.83 50.45 3.51
CA LEU A 24 8.43 49.05 3.59
C LEU A 24 8.24 48.52 2.17
N THR A 25 8.86 47.39 1.86
CA THR A 25 8.70 46.69 0.58
C THR A 25 8.32 45.24 0.83
N ILE A 26 7.36 44.75 0.08
CA ILE A 26 6.93 43.34 0.14
C ILE A 26 7.88 42.50 -0.73
N PRO A 27 8.31 41.31 -0.25
CA PRO A 27 9.06 40.37 -1.07
C PRO A 27 8.33 40.08 -2.40
N ARG A 28 9.08 40.11 -3.51
CA ARG A 28 8.56 39.74 -4.83
C ARG A 28 9.01 38.33 -5.17
N ILE A 29 8.10 37.51 -5.68
CA ILE A 29 8.44 36.19 -6.22
C ILE A 29 9.30 36.42 -7.47
N GLN A 30 10.53 35.89 -7.45
CA GLN A 30 11.41 35.87 -8.60
C GLN A 30 11.38 34.47 -9.20
N GLY A 31 11.22 34.37 -10.52
CA GLY A 31 11.31 33.09 -11.22
C GLY A 31 12.67 32.43 -10.94
N ARG A 32 12.64 31.25 -10.34
CA ARG A 32 13.79 30.38 -10.11
C ARG A 32 13.55 29.05 -10.82
N GLU A 33 14.63 28.32 -11.07
CA GLU A 33 14.54 26.94 -11.53
C GLU A 33 13.78 26.09 -10.51
N ALA A 34 12.98 25.12 -11.00
CA ALA A 34 12.21 24.24 -10.15
C ALA A 34 13.15 23.35 -9.33
N ILE A 35 13.05 23.42 -8.00
CA ILE A 35 13.76 22.53 -7.08
C ILE A 35 12.80 21.43 -6.66
N ILE A 36 13.18 20.17 -6.89
CA ILE A 36 12.40 19.00 -6.46
C ILE A 36 12.92 18.56 -5.08
N SER A 37 12.03 18.48 -4.10
CA SER A 37 12.33 17.95 -2.77
C SER A 37 11.28 16.93 -2.34
N SER A 38 11.72 15.79 -1.79
CA SER A 38 10.84 14.82 -1.13
C SER A 38 10.90 15.02 0.38
N ASN A 39 9.74 15.14 1.02
CA ASN A 39 9.61 15.20 2.46
C ASN A 39 8.59 14.15 2.90
N CYS A 40 8.92 13.37 3.92
CA CYS A 40 7.95 12.47 4.55
C CYS A 40 6.95 13.32 5.35
N THR A 41 5.71 13.41 4.86
CA THR A 41 4.66 14.20 5.52
C THR A 41 4.00 13.43 6.65
N ARG A 42 3.90 12.10 6.53
CA ARG A 42 3.23 11.22 7.49
C ARG A 42 3.87 9.84 7.53
N SER A 43 3.82 9.22 8.72
CA SER A 43 4.27 7.86 8.98
C SER A 43 3.13 7.09 9.65
N PHE A 44 2.79 5.92 9.09
CA PHE A 44 1.77 5.00 9.62
C PHE A 44 2.50 3.78 10.18
N ALA A 45 2.47 3.58 11.49
CA ALA A 45 3.32 2.60 12.17
C ALA A 45 2.56 1.83 13.26
N ASN A 46 3.15 0.72 13.73
CA ASN A 46 2.71 -0.06 14.89
C ASN A 46 1.29 -0.65 14.84
N ALA A 47 0.73 -0.88 13.65
CA ALA A 47 -0.58 -1.53 13.48
C ALA A 47 -0.52 -2.96 12.93
N HIS A 48 0.64 -3.41 12.45
CA HIS A 48 0.85 -4.74 11.90
C HIS A 48 1.78 -5.55 12.81
N THR A 49 1.42 -6.81 13.03
CA THR A 49 2.26 -7.77 13.76
C THR A 49 3.12 -8.59 12.79
N TYR A 50 2.65 -8.75 11.55
CA TYR A 50 3.32 -9.55 10.51
C TYR A 50 3.84 -8.66 9.37
N HIS A 51 4.42 -9.29 8.36
CA HIS A 51 5.02 -8.56 7.24
C HIS A 51 3.96 -7.93 6.35
N ILE A 52 4.05 -6.62 6.16
CA ILE A 52 3.18 -5.91 5.24
C ILE A 52 3.51 -6.37 3.82
N ASN A 53 2.55 -6.97 3.14
CA ASN A 53 2.68 -7.44 1.75
C ASN A 53 1.98 -6.50 0.75
N SER A 54 1.02 -5.68 1.21
CA SER A 54 0.21 -4.85 0.32
C SER A 54 -0.12 -3.49 0.93
N VAL A 55 -0.19 -2.48 0.06
CA VAL A 55 -0.76 -1.16 0.33
C VAL A 55 -1.59 -0.77 -0.88
N SER A 56 -2.85 -0.35 -0.67
CA SER A 56 -3.74 0.07 -1.75
C SER A 56 -4.55 1.28 -1.33
N VAL A 57 -4.59 2.31 -2.18
CA VAL A 57 -5.38 3.52 -1.97
C VAL A 57 -6.83 3.26 -2.38
N SER A 58 -7.79 3.80 -1.63
CA SER A 58 -9.21 3.75 -1.95
C SER A 58 -9.55 4.77 -3.05
N SER A 59 -10.67 4.57 -3.74
CA SER A 59 -11.19 5.52 -4.73
C SER A 59 -11.89 6.74 -4.09
N ASP A 60 -11.99 6.78 -2.76
CA ASP A 60 -12.54 7.92 -2.02
C ASP A 60 -11.54 9.09 -1.81
N GLU A 61 -10.28 8.91 -2.18
CA GLU A 61 -9.18 9.88 -1.99
C GLU A 61 -8.92 10.27 -0.52
N GLU A 62 -9.51 9.57 0.44
CA GLU A 62 -9.40 9.83 1.88
C GLU A 62 -8.74 8.67 2.62
N THR A 63 -8.92 7.44 2.13
CA THR A 63 -8.48 6.23 2.82
C THR A 63 -7.56 5.34 1.98
N PHE A 64 -6.83 4.47 2.67
CA PHE A 64 -6.06 3.39 2.05
C PHE A 64 -6.02 2.18 2.98
N LEU A 65 -5.79 1.00 2.41
CA LEU A 65 -5.59 -0.23 3.16
C LEU A 65 -4.10 -0.60 3.17
N SER A 66 -3.69 -1.27 4.24
CA SER A 66 -2.48 -2.08 4.25
C SER A 66 -2.80 -3.47 4.75
N ALA A 67 -2.16 -4.47 4.18
CA ALA A 67 -2.34 -5.86 4.56
C ALA A 67 -1.02 -6.50 4.96
N ASP A 68 -1.07 -7.32 6.00
CA ASP A 68 -0.03 -8.28 6.33
C ASP A 68 -0.51 -9.71 6.07
N ASP A 69 0.22 -10.71 6.54
CA ASP A 69 -0.09 -12.12 6.31
C ASP A 69 -1.45 -12.57 6.88
N LEU A 70 -2.01 -11.87 7.87
CA LEU A 70 -3.27 -12.29 8.53
C LEU A 70 -4.30 -11.17 8.68
N ARG A 71 -3.92 -9.90 8.50
CA ARG A 71 -4.76 -8.74 8.81
C ARG A 71 -4.78 -7.72 7.70
N VAL A 72 -5.93 -7.06 7.54
CA VAL A 72 -6.09 -5.86 6.72
C VAL A 72 -6.50 -4.69 7.61
N ASN A 73 -5.75 -3.60 7.53
CA ASN A 73 -6.02 -2.36 8.25
C ASN A 73 -6.42 -1.26 7.28
N LEU A 74 -7.48 -0.52 7.60
CA LEU A 74 -7.95 0.66 6.91
C LEU A 74 -7.45 1.92 7.61
N TRP A 75 -6.90 2.84 6.85
CA TRP A 75 -6.27 4.07 7.33
C TRP A 75 -6.91 5.28 6.68
N HIS A 76 -6.92 6.39 7.41
CA HIS A 76 -7.25 7.69 6.86
C HIS A 76 -5.95 8.43 6.53
N LEU A 77 -5.82 8.97 5.32
CA LEU A 77 -4.60 9.61 4.82
C LEU A 77 -4.13 10.77 5.69
N GLU A 78 -5.03 11.45 6.38
CA GLU A 78 -4.71 12.55 7.28
C GLU A 78 -4.52 12.16 8.76
N LYS A 79 -4.92 10.94 9.17
CA LYS A 79 -4.85 10.49 10.58
C LYS A 79 -3.91 9.29 10.69
N GLY A 80 -2.65 9.56 11.05
CA GLY A 80 -1.59 8.54 11.10
C GLY A 80 -1.50 7.76 12.42
N GLU A 81 -2.31 8.09 13.42
CA GLU A 81 -2.15 7.56 14.78
C GLU A 81 -2.70 6.14 14.95
N SER A 82 -3.73 5.77 14.20
CA SER A 82 -4.38 4.46 14.33
C SER A 82 -5.07 4.04 13.04
N GLY A 83 -4.85 2.78 12.64
CA GLY A 83 -5.64 2.10 11.61
C GLY A 83 -6.80 1.34 12.25
N PHE A 84 -7.87 1.14 11.49
CA PHE A 84 -8.98 0.27 11.86
C PHE A 84 -8.79 -1.10 11.22
N ASN A 85 -8.77 -2.16 12.01
CA ASN A 85 -8.65 -3.51 11.47
C ASN A 85 -10.00 -3.94 10.87
N VAL A 86 -10.03 -4.11 9.55
CA VAL A 86 -11.24 -4.47 8.78
C VAL A 86 -11.31 -5.97 8.45
N LEU A 87 -10.24 -6.71 8.69
CA LEU A 87 -10.17 -8.15 8.51
C LEU A 87 -9.09 -8.73 9.43
N ASP A 88 -9.42 -9.79 10.17
CA ASP A 88 -8.47 -10.58 10.98
C ASP A 88 -8.69 -12.07 10.72
N LEU A 89 -7.75 -12.70 10.01
CA LEU A 89 -7.74 -14.15 9.76
C LEU A 89 -6.94 -14.91 10.82
N LYS A 90 -6.44 -14.23 11.86
CA LYS A 90 -5.64 -14.87 12.90
C LYS A 90 -6.51 -15.86 13.69
N PRO A 91 -6.18 -17.17 13.70
CA PRO A 91 -6.88 -18.15 14.52
C PRO A 91 -6.60 -17.94 16.01
N GLU A 92 -7.43 -18.52 16.88
CA GLU A 92 -7.17 -18.55 18.32
C GLU A 92 -5.87 -19.30 18.65
N ASN A 93 -5.67 -20.45 18.01
CA ASN A 93 -4.43 -21.22 18.06
C ASN A 93 -3.69 -21.10 16.71
N MET A 94 -2.44 -20.63 16.76
CA MET A 94 -1.60 -20.47 15.56
C MET A 94 -1.27 -21.80 14.87
N GLU A 95 -1.40 -22.93 15.55
CA GLU A 95 -1.24 -24.26 14.93
C GLU A 95 -2.37 -24.58 13.94
N ASP A 96 -3.55 -23.95 14.09
CA ASP A 96 -4.69 -24.12 13.19
C ASP A 96 -4.60 -23.19 11.96
N LEU A 97 -3.49 -22.45 11.82
CA LEU A 97 -3.31 -21.54 10.71
C LEU A 97 -3.22 -22.34 9.40
N SER A 98 -4.18 -22.06 8.52
CA SER A 98 -4.36 -22.84 7.30
C SER A 98 -4.27 -21.98 6.04
N GLU A 99 -4.44 -20.67 6.15
CA GLU A 99 -4.47 -19.73 5.03
C GLU A 99 -3.84 -18.40 5.45
N VAL A 100 -3.03 -17.81 4.58
CA VAL A 100 -2.48 -16.46 4.77
C VAL A 100 -2.87 -15.54 3.60
N ILE A 101 -2.97 -14.25 3.89
CA ILE A 101 -3.17 -13.19 2.90
C ILE A 101 -1.86 -12.97 2.16
N THR A 102 -1.92 -12.96 0.84
CA THR A 102 -0.74 -12.74 -0.01
C THR A 102 -0.78 -11.41 -0.76
N CYS A 103 -1.98 -10.92 -1.05
CA CYS A 103 -2.18 -9.60 -1.65
C CYS A 103 -3.52 -9.02 -1.18
N ALA A 104 -3.61 -7.70 -1.08
CA ALA A 104 -4.84 -6.96 -0.87
C ALA A 104 -4.90 -5.73 -1.78
N GLN A 105 -6.05 -5.50 -2.42
CA GLN A 105 -6.24 -4.36 -3.31
C GLN A 105 -7.67 -3.82 -3.25
N PHE A 106 -7.79 -2.50 -3.21
CA PHE A 106 -9.08 -1.81 -3.41
C PHE A 106 -9.56 -1.93 -4.85
N HIS A 107 -10.88 -1.96 -5.02
CA HIS A 107 -11.51 -1.81 -6.32
C HIS A 107 -11.29 -0.39 -6.85
N PRO A 108 -10.91 -0.21 -8.14
CA PRO A 108 -10.50 1.07 -8.69
C PRO A 108 -11.62 2.14 -8.70
N GLU A 109 -12.89 1.72 -8.71
CA GLU A 109 -14.05 2.64 -8.79
C GLU A 109 -15.00 2.55 -7.58
N HIS A 110 -14.85 1.56 -6.70
CA HIS A 110 -15.80 1.29 -5.62
C HIS A 110 -15.07 1.31 -4.29
N CYS A 111 -15.18 2.42 -3.56
CA CYS A 111 -14.47 2.64 -2.28
C CYS A 111 -14.86 1.65 -1.18
N ASN A 112 -15.99 0.96 -1.31
CA ASN A 112 -16.44 -0.05 -0.35
C ASN A 112 -15.91 -1.47 -0.66
N LEU A 113 -15.37 -1.72 -1.85
CA LEU A 113 -14.96 -3.06 -2.26
C LEU A 113 -13.44 -3.20 -2.26
N PHE A 114 -12.94 -4.26 -1.65
CA PHE A 114 -11.54 -4.67 -1.78
C PHE A 114 -11.45 -6.18 -1.91
N ALA A 115 -10.46 -6.65 -2.64
CA ALA A 115 -10.16 -8.08 -2.76
C ALA A 115 -8.88 -8.40 -2.01
N ILE A 116 -8.86 -9.59 -1.42
CA ILE A 116 -7.63 -10.24 -0.94
C ILE A 116 -7.40 -11.51 -1.74
N SER A 117 -6.15 -11.84 -1.99
CA SER A 117 -5.75 -13.17 -2.43
C SER A 117 -5.05 -13.92 -1.30
N THR A 118 -5.06 -15.24 -1.38
CA THR A 118 -4.51 -16.08 -0.32
C THR A 118 -3.55 -17.14 -0.83
N SER A 119 -2.84 -17.77 0.12
CA SER A 119 -1.92 -18.88 -0.15
C SER A 119 -2.62 -20.15 -0.65
N ARG A 120 -3.95 -20.22 -0.60
CA ARG A 120 -4.76 -21.37 -1.01
C ARG A 120 -5.47 -21.20 -2.35
N ALA A 121 -4.94 -20.31 -3.20
CA ALA A 121 -5.51 -20.03 -4.51
C ALA A 121 -6.95 -19.46 -4.48
N VAL A 122 -7.33 -18.81 -3.37
CA VAL A 122 -8.63 -18.17 -3.21
C VAL A 122 -8.49 -16.66 -3.34
N VAL A 123 -9.42 -16.03 -4.03
CA VAL A 123 -9.64 -14.58 -3.93
C VAL A 123 -10.95 -14.32 -3.21
N LYS A 124 -10.89 -13.54 -2.13
CA LYS A 124 -12.06 -13.13 -1.35
C LYS A 124 -12.33 -11.67 -1.64
N LEU A 125 -13.49 -11.36 -2.21
CA LEU A 125 -13.97 -10.00 -2.38
C LEU A 125 -14.79 -9.61 -1.15
N ASN A 126 -14.41 -8.52 -0.51
CA ASN A 126 -15.01 -8.02 0.72
C ASN A 126 -15.75 -6.70 0.45
N ASP A 127 -16.86 -6.49 1.17
CA ASP A 127 -17.66 -5.27 1.09
C ASP A 127 -17.77 -4.61 2.47
N LEU A 128 -17.12 -3.45 2.62
CA LEU A 128 -17.10 -2.64 3.84
C LEU A 128 -18.50 -2.14 4.25
N ARG A 129 -19.49 -2.18 3.36
CA ARG A 129 -20.89 -1.84 3.69
C ARG A 129 -21.66 -3.00 4.30
N ALA A 130 -21.25 -4.24 4.02
CA ALA A 130 -21.95 -5.43 4.49
C ALA A 130 -21.59 -5.76 5.94
N SER A 131 -20.31 -5.63 6.31
CA SER A 131 -19.81 -5.84 7.66
C SER A 131 -18.63 -4.90 7.93
N ALA A 132 -18.59 -4.33 9.14
CA ALA A 132 -17.46 -3.51 9.57
C ALA A 132 -16.16 -4.33 9.72
N LEU A 133 -16.28 -5.64 10.00
CA LEU A 133 -15.15 -6.54 10.25
C LEU A 133 -14.86 -7.49 9.09
N CYS A 134 -15.62 -7.38 7.98
CA CYS A 134 -15.51 -8.23 6.77
C CYS A 134 -15.24 -9.71 7.09
N ASP A 135 -15.87 -10.22 8.15
CA ASP A 135 -15.76 -11.57 8.68
C ASP A 135 -16.33 -12.62 7.71
N GLY A 136 -17.23 -12.18 6.82
CA GLY A 136 -17.64 -12.91 5.64
C GLY A 136 -17.16 -12.25 4.34
N SER A 137 -16.72 -13.07 3.40
CA SER A 137 -16.47 -12.67 2.02
C SER A 137 -17.80 -12.38 1.31
N ALA A 138 -17.92 -11.27 0.59
CA ALA A 138 -19.08 -11.00 -0.28
C ALA A 138 -19.11 -11.97 -1.49
N LYS A 139 -17.92 -12.31 -2.01
CA LYS A 139 -17.72 -13.32 -3.05
C LYS A 139 -16.40 -14.04 -2.84
N GLU A 140 -16.34 -15.30 -3.23
CA GLU A 140 -15.10 -16.08 -3.23
C GLU A 140 -14.86 -16.66 -4.62
N PHE A 141 -13.71 -16.36 -5.20
CA PHE A 141 -13.31 -16.85 -6.52
C PHE A 141 -12.29 -17.96 -6.33
N THR A 142 -12.69 -19.16 -6.70
CA THR A 142 -11.86 -20.36 -6.60
C THR A 142 -12.05 -21.19 -7.87
N VAL A 143 -11.02 -21.91 -8.27
CA VAL A 143 -11.20 -22.98 -9.25
C VAL A 143 -11.55 -24.23 -8.45
N PRO A 144 -12.67 -24.92 -8.73
CA PRO A 144 -12.96 -26.19 -8.10
C PRO A 144 -11.77 -27.12 -8.26
N ASP A 145 -11.33 -27.74 -7.17
CA ASP A 145 -10.27 -28.73 -7.21
C ASP A 145 -10.67 -29.80 -8.24
N ASP A 146 -9.85 -29.94 -9.28
CA ASP A 146 -9.93 -31.11 -10.13
C ASP A 146 -9.56 -32.28 -9.20
N VAL A 147 -10.52 -33.11 -8.83
CA VAL A 147 -10.35 -34.25 -7.88
C VAL A 147 -9.23 -35.21 -8.34
N SER A 148 -8.76 -35.05 -9.59
CA SER A 148 -7.64 -35.73 -10.23
C SER A 148 -6.26 -35.12 -9.94
N ARG A 149 -6.15 -33.85 -9.54
CA ARG A 149 -4.89 -33.22 -9.13
C ARG A 149 -4.60 -33.70 -7.71
N ASN A 150 -3.74 -34.71 -7.60
CA ASN A 150 -3.19 -35.17 -6.33
C ASN A 150 -2.95 -33.96 -5.42
N GLN A 151 -3.67 -33.88 -4.30
CA GLN A 151 -3.53 -32.85 -3.25
C GLN A 151 -2.16 -32.97 -2.57
N SER A 152 -1.12 -32.75 -3.34
CA SER A 152 0.26 -32.79 -2.89
C SER A 152 0.56 -31.50 -2.16
N PHE A 153 1.39 -31.54 -1.13
CA PHE A 153 1.94 -30.31 -0.53
C PHE A 153 2.55 -29.37 -1.59
N PHE A 154 3.13 -29.92 -2.66
CA PHE A 154 3.62 -29.13 -3.78
C PHE A 154 2.53 -28.40 -4.55
N SER A 155 1.31 -28.96 -4.67
CA SER A 155 0.21 -28.27 -5.34
C SER A 155 -0.26 -27.04 -4.57
N GLU A 156 -0.26 -27.07 -3.24
CA GLU A 156 -0.59 -25.91 -2.40
C GLU A 156 0.47 -24.80 -2.57
N ILE A 157 1.76 -25.17 -2.58
CA ILE A 157 2.84 -24.21 -2.78
C ILE A 157 2.72 -23.50 -4.12
N VAL A 158 2.52 -24.23 -5.22
CA VAL A 158 2.46 -23.62 -6.57
C VAL A 158 1.14 -22.90 -6.84
N ALA A 159 0.06 -23.25 -6.13
CA ALA A 159 -1.25 -22.63 -6.27
C ALA A 159 -1.38 -21.32 -5.48
N SER A 160 -0.50 -21.06 -4.52
CA SER A 160 -0.42 -19.79 -3.79
C SER A 160 -0.41 -18.59 -4.74
N ILE A 161 -1.36 -17.67 -4.56
CA ILE A 161 -1.44 -16.46 -5.37
C ILE A 161 -0.37 -15.49 -4.89
N SER A 162 0.50 -15.08 -5.79
CA SER A 162 1.59 -14.12 -5.54
C SER A 162 1.20 -12.66 -5.79
N ASP A 163 0.24 -12.39 -6.69
CA ASP A 163 -0.25 -11.04 -6.95
C ASP A 163 -1.70 -11.06 -7.44
N LEU A 164 -2.40 -9.96 -7.14
CA LEU A 164 -3.76 -9.67 -7.56
C LEU A 164 -3.82 -8.24 -8.11
N LYS A 165 -4.41 -8.08 -9.30
CA LYS A 165 -4.58 -6.76 -9.95
C LYS A 165 -5.94 -6.61 -10.62
N PHE A 166 -6.71 -5.62 -10.20
CA PHE A 166 -7.90 -5.19 -10.92
C PHE A 166 -7.56 -4.59 -12.29
N SER A 167 -8.44 -4.85 -13.26
CA SER A 167 -8.52 -4.07 -14.50
C SER A 167 -8.91 -2.63 -14.20
N ARG A 168 -8.58 -1.70 -15.10
CA ARG A 168 -8.84 -0.26 -14.87
C ARG A 168 -10.32 0.07 -14.70
N ASP A 169 -11.20 -0.67 -15.38
CA ASP A 169 -12.66 -0.50 -15.28
C ASP A 169 -13.30 -1.36 -14.19
N GLY A 170 -12.49 -2.07 -13.40
CA GLY A 170 -12.93 -2.86 -12.25
C GLY A 170 -13.72 -4.12 -12.57
N LYS A 171 -14.13 -4.36 -13.82
CA LYS A 171 -14.98 -5.50 -14.19
C LYS A 171 -14.24 -6.83 -14.12
N TYR A 172 -12.93 -6.80 -14.34
CA TYR A 172 -12.06 -7.95 -14.30
C TYR A 172 -10.97 -7.77 -13.26
N PHE A 173 -10.39 -8.88 -12.82
CA PHE A 173 -9.12 -8.88 -12.12
C PHE A 173 -8.24 -10.04 -12.61
N CYS A 174 -6.94 -9.92 -12.40
CA CYS A 174 -5.95 -10.93 -12.73
C CYS A 174 -5.33 -11.45 -11.44
N THR A 175 -5.13 -12.76 -11.35
CA THR A 175 -4.31 -13.39 -10.31
C THR A 175 -3.11 -14.08 -10.94
N ARG A 176 -2.02 -14.12 -10.17
CA ARG A 176 -0.78 -14.79 -10.55
C ARG A 176 -0.43 -15.85 -9.54
N ASP A 177 -0.31 -17.12 -9.96
CA ASP A 177 0.34 -18.17 -9.16
C ASP A 177 1.70 -18.53 -9.76
N TYR A 178 2.37 -19.59 -9.30
CA TYR A 178 3.69 -19.94 -9.82
C TYR A 178 3.64 -20.23 -11.33
N GLU A 179 2.66 -21.01 -11.78
CA GLU A 179 2.60 -21.58 -13.13
C GLU A 179 1.85 -20.69 -14.14
N THR A 180 0.87 -19.91 -13.68
CA THR A 180 -0.18 -19.33 -14.52
C THR A 180 -0.60 -17.93 -14.09
N LEU A 181 -1.12 -17.18 -15.07
CA LEU A 181 -1.94 -15.99 -14.88
C LEU A 181 -3.40 -16.38 -15.15
N ARG A 182 -4.32 -15.99 -14.26
CA ARG A 182 -5.76 -16.21 -14.42
C ARG A 182 -6.50 -14.88 -14.48
N VAL A 183 -7.29 -14.69 -15.53
CA VAL A 183 -8.16 -13.51 -15.69
C VAL A 183 -9.57 -13.90 -15.26
N TRP A 184 -10.15 -13.13 -14.35
CA TRP A 184 -11.46 -13.38 -13.74
C TRP A 184 -12.44 -12.28 -14.09
N ASP A 185 -13.71 -12.64 -14.21
CA ASP A 185 -14.83 -11.70 -14.24
C ASP A 185 -15.39 -11.54 -12.82
N MET A 186 -15.56 -10.31 -12.35
CA MET A 186 -16.14 -10.02 -11.03
C MET A 186 -17.56 -10.59 -10.82
N ARG A 187 -18.24 -10.95 -11.90
CA ARG A 187 -19.60 -11.52 -11.89
C ARG A 187 -19.62 -13.04 -11.92
N LYS A 188 -18.46 -13.70 -12.04
CA LYS A 188 -18.36 -15.15 -12.21
C LYS A 188 -17.34 -15.74 -11.22
N GLU A 189 -17.84 -16.29 -10.12
CA GLU A 189 -17.02 -16.81 -9.02
C GLU A 189 -16.36 -18.17 -9.33
N THR A 190 -16.98 -18.98 -10.18
CA THR A 190 -16.68 -20.42 -10.28
C THR A 190 -15.53 -20.79 -11.20
N GLU A 191 -15.14 -19.91 -12.14
CA GLU A 191 -14.03 -20.17 -13.05
C GLU A 191 -13.46 -18.89 -13.68
N PRO A 192 -12.15 -18.85 -13.98
CA PRO A 192 -11.55 -17.74 -14.70
C PRO A 192 -12.02 -17.72 -16.17
N LEU A 193 -12.05 -16.52 -16.75
CA LEU A 193 -12.29 -16.34 -18.18
C LEU A 193 -11.14 -16.85 -19.05
N LYS A 194 -9.92 -16.76 -18.54
CA LYS A 194 -8.71 -17.17 -19.27
C LYS A 194 -7.61 -17.60 -18.31
N ILE A 195 -6.95 -18.70 -18.65
CA ILE A 195 -5.74 -19.19 -17.97
C ILE A 195 -4.59 -19.09 -18.96
N ILE A 196 -3.50 -18.44 -18.57
CA ILE A 196 -2.32 -18.20 -19.40
C ILE A 196 -1.12 -18.84 -18.68
N PRO A 197 -0.54 -19.92 -19.22
CA PRO A 197 0.70 -20.49 -18.71
C PRO A 197 1.83 -19.48 -18.85
N VAL A 198 2.67 -19.37 -17.82
CA VAL A 198 3.78 -18.41 -17.82
C VAL A 198 5.06 -19.07 -18.29
N PHE A 199 5.28 -20.30 -17.86
CA PHE A 199 6.36 -21.11 -18.38
C PHE A 199 5.87 -21.84 -19.62
N GLU A 200 6.51 -21.59 -20.76
CA GLU A 200 6.35 -22.46 -21.93
C GLU A 200 7.02 -23.81 -21.63
N GLN A 201 6.42 -24.90 -22.11
CA GLN A 201 7.09 -26.19 -22.11
C GLN A 201 8.40 -26.05 -22.87
N ILE A 202 9.53 -26.34 -22.22
CA ILE A 202 10.81 -26.54 -22.89
C ILE A 202 10.57 -27.69 -23.89
N LYS A 203 10.57 -27.37 -25.19
CA LYS A 203 10.48 -28.36 -26.27
C LYS A 203 11.80 -29.04 -26.50
#